data_AF-A0A936UNN0-F1
#
_entry.id   AF-A0A936UNN0-F1
#
_cell.length_a   1.000
_cell.length_b   1.000
_cell.length_c   1.000
_cell.angle_alpha   90.00
_cell.angle_beta   90.00
_cell.angle_gamma   90.00
#
_symmetry.space_group_name_H-M   'P 1'
#
loop_
_entity.id
_entity.type
_entity.pdbx_description
1 polymer ?
#
loop_
_entity_poly.entity_id
_entity_poly.type
_entity_poly.pdbx_seq_one_letter_code
_entity_poly.pdbx_strand_id
1 'polypeptide(L)'
;MHLNQKTNNGTGQEVLLVHGNSLDLGTYSAQLNARELAHLRLIAIDLPGHGGSEPFPTNKNYTLENMAEKVADLVRSMNDPVLVGHSLGGHLCMRVLAQVKNVRALVLFGSPPLPVPRPMNSGCSTRTVASTTNTGGTSHSLDPLPWHRSRRTLRSTCVCVHWSEVLLRSMDRPAA
;
A
#
# COMPACT_ATOMS: atom_id res chain seq x y z
N MET A 1 1.17 9.58 -22.96
CA MET A 1 1.59 10.15 -21.68
C MET A 1 2.55 9.19 -21.02
N HIS A 2 3.80 9.60 -20.87
CA HIS A 2 4.87 8.79 -20.28
C HIS A 2 5.00 9.10 -18.78
N LEU A 3 5.18 8.06 -17.96
CA LEU A 3 5.55 8.21 -16.55
C LEU A 3 7.06 8.06 -16.44
N ASN A 4 7.72 9.04 -15.82
CA ASN A 4 9.12 8.92 -15.46
C ASN A 4 9.29 7.85 -14.38
N GLN A 5 10.34 7.05 -14.50
CA GLN A 5 10.60 5.95 -13.59
C GLN A 5 12.08 5.73 -13.36
N LYS A 6 12.42 5.22 -12.17
CA LYS A 6 13.77 4.80 -11.78
C LYS A 6 13.72 3.38 -11.24
N THR A 7 14.64 2.55 -11.71
CA THR A 7 14.74 1.16 -11.28
C THR A 7 16.10 0.88 -10.65
N ASN A 8 16.14 -0.08 -9.72
CA ASN A 8 17.42 -0.66 -9.30
C ASN A 8 17.86 -1.76 -10.27
N ASN A 9 19.01 -2.41 -10.00
CA ASN A 9 19.56 -3.49 -10.82
C ASN A 9 19.03 -4.89 -10.44
N GLY A 10 18.01 -4.96 -9.59
CA GLY A 10 17.45 -6.24 -9.15
C GLY A 10 16.58 -6.89 -10.22
N THR A 11 16.56 -8.22 -10.23
CA THR A 11 15.85 -9.03 -11.24
C THR A 11 14.81 -9.97 -10.64
N GLY A 12 14.62 -9.97 -9.32
CA GLY A 12 13.63 -10.78 -8.63
C GLY A 12 12.24 -10.14 -8.65
N GLN A 13 11.51 -10.32 -7.54
CA GLN A 13 10.14 -9.83 -7.39
C GLN A 13 10.02 -8.34 -7.74
N GLU A 14 9.06 -8.01 -8.62
CA GLU A 14 8.77 -6.63 -8.97
C GLU A 14 8.05 -5.93 -7.82
N VAL A 15 8.52 -4.73 -7.48
CA VAL A 15 7.94 -3.87 -6.45
C VAL A 15 7.76 -2.47 -7.02
N LEU A 16 6.52 -2.04 -7.15
CA LEU A 16 6.17 -0.69 -7.59
C LEU A 16 6.05 0.25 -6.39
N LEU A 17 6.84 1.32 -6.39
CA LEU A 17 6.89 2.34 -5.36
C LEU A 17 6.17 3.60 -5.85
N VAL A 18 5.09 3.98 -5.17
CA VAL A 18 4.19 5.10 -5.55
C VAL A 18 4.19 6.17 -4.47
N HIS A 19 4.74 7.35 -4.80
CA HIS A 19 4.96 8.44 -3.85
C HIS A 19 3.66 9.14 -3.41
N GLY A 20 3.78 9.96 -2.37
CA GLY A 20 2.68 10.77 -1.83
C GLY A 20 2.47 12.09 -2.57
N ASN A 21 1.47 12.87 -2.15
CA ASN A 21 1.19 14.17 -2.75
C ASN A 21 2.41 15.11 -2.64
N SER A 22 2.68 15.89 -3.70
CA SER A 22 3.78 16.87 -3.72
C SER A 22 5.19 16.28 -3.49
N LEU A 23 5.34 14.98 -3.76
CA LEU A 23 6.62 14.27 -3.76
C LEU A 23 6.96 13.79 -5.17
N ASP A 24 8.11 13.14 -5.31
CA ASP A 24 8.56 12.48 -6.53
C ASP A 24 9.19 11.11 -6.20
N LEU A 25 9.65 10.41 -7.25
CA LEU A 25 10.34 9.12 -7.15
C LEU A 25 11.64 9.18 -6.34
N GLY A 26 12.21 10.38 -6.15
CA GLY A 26 13.41 10.61 -5.36
C GLY A 26 13.22 10.26 -3.88
N THR A 27 11.98 10.29 -3.40
CA THR A 27 11.57 9.82 -2.07
C THR A 27 12.05 8.39 -1.78
N TYR A 28 12.17 7.55 -2.81
CA TYR A 28 12.57 6.15 -2.69
C TYR A 28 14.06 5.90 -2.93
N SER A 29 14.89 6.94 -2.98
CA SER A 29 16.32 6.80 -3.29
C SER A 29 17.07 5.91 -2.31
N ALA A 30 16.71 5.94 -1.01
CA ALA A 30 17.32 5.06 -0.02
C ALA A 30 16.99 3.59 -0.30
N GLN A 31 15.74 3.29 -0.65
CA GLN A 31 15.26 1.94 -0.94
C GLN A 31 15.86 1.40 -2.24
N LEU A 32 15.91 2.24 -3.29
CA LEU A 32 16.50 1.87 -4.58
C LEU A 32 17.98 1.49 -4.47
N ASN A 33 18.70 2.04 -3.49
CA ASN A 33 20.13 1.81 -3.26
C ASN A 33 20.41 0.84 -2.09
N ALA A 34 19.38 0.34 -1.39
CA ALA A 34 19.55 -0.53 -0.24
C ALA A 34 20.06 -1.92 -0.66
N ARG A 35 21.17 -2.36 -0.08
CA ARG A 35 21.81 -3.65 -0.42
C ARG A 35 20.89 -4.82 -0.08
N GLU A 36 20.13 -4.69 1.00
CA GLU A 36 19.19 -5.70 1.49
C GLU A 36 18.04 -5.92 0.50
N LEU A 37 17.73 -4.93 -0.34
CA LEU A 37 16.67 -4.97 -1.34
C LEU A 37 17.19 -5.22 -2.76
N ALA A 38 18.50 -5.41 -2.94
CA ALA A 38 19.12 -5.53 -4.27
C ALA A 38 18.65 -6.75 -5.07
N HIS A 39 18.10 -7.77 -4.39
CA HIS A 39 17.53 -8.96 -5.03
C HIS A 39 16.15 -8.71 -5.64
N LEU A 40 15.49 -7.60 -5.28
CA LEU A 40 14.15 -7.22 -5.76
C LEU A 40 14.26 -6.25 -6.91
N ARG A 41 13.36 -6.35 -7.88
CA ARG A 41 13.24 -5.37 -8.96
C ARG A 41 12.37 -4.20 -8.49
N LEU A 42 13.01 -3.20 -7.89
CA LEU A 42 12.34 -2.00 -7.39
C LEU A 42 12.13 -1.02 -8.55
N ILE A 43 10.90 -0.53 -8.67
CA ILE A 43 10.50 0.44 -9.70
C ILE A 43 9.81 1.59 -8.98
N ALA A 44 10.44 2.76 -8.94
CA ALA A 44 9.84 3.99 -8.43
C ALA A 44 9.36 4.85 -9.59
N ILE A 45 8.15 5.39 -9.48
CA ILE A 45 7.55 6.22 -10.54
C ILE A 45 7.25 7.62 -10.04
N ASP A 46 7.30 8.58 -10.97
CA ASP A 46 6.69 9.88 -10.78
C ASP A 46 5.23 9.83 -11.22
N LEU A 47 4.30 10.28 -10.38
CA LEU A 47 2.90 10.44 -10.73
C LEU A 47 2.73 11.53 -11.82
N PRO A 48 1.62 11.52 -12.58
CA PRO A 48 1.29 12.59 -13.52
C PRO A 48 1.57 13.99 -12.94
N GLY A 49 2.28 14.85 -13.68
CA GLY A 49 2.61 16.22 -13.26
C GLY A 49 3.58 16.35 -12.08
N HIS A 50 4.25 15.28 -11.66
CA HIS A 50 5.27 15.30 -10.62
C HIS A 50 6.63 14.90 -11.21
N GLY A 51 7.72 15.40 -10.60
CA GLY A 51 9.09 15.07 -11.00
C GLY A 51 9.33 15.23 -12.50
N GLY A 52 9.74 14.15 -13.16
CA GLY A 52 9.96 14.09 -14.61
C GLY A 52 8.77 13.59 -15.43
N SER A 53 7.64 13.25 -14.81
CA SER A 53 6.44 12.78 -15.52
C SER A 53 5.72 13.92 -16.22
N GLU A 54 5.20 13.64 -17.41
CA GLU A 54 4.35 14.60 -18.12
C GLU A 54 3.13 14.96 -17.24
N PRO A 55 2.56 16.17 -17.37
CA PRO A 55 1.27 16.48 -16.76
C PRO A 55 0.14 15.79 -17.52
N PHE A 56 -1.04 15.71 -16.90
CA PHE A 56 -2.23 15.33 -17.66
C PHE A 56 -2.53 16.37 -18.75
N PRO A 57 -3.10 15.95 -19.90
CA PRO A 57 -3.58 16.90 -20.91
C PRO A 57 -4.67 17.79 -20.30
N THR A 58 -4.83 19.00 -20.84
CA THR A 58 -5.72 20.03 -20.29
C THR A 58 -7.19 19.62 -20.19
N ASN A 59 -7.62 18.61 -20.95
CA ASN A 59 -8.97 18.04 -20.90
C ASN A 59 -9.15 16.96 -19.81
N LYS A 60 -8.12 16.67 -19.00
CA LYS A 60 -8.15 15.60 -18.00
C LYS A 60 -7.76 16.13 -16.61
N ASN A 61 -8.68 15.96 -15.66
CA ASN A 61 -8.50 16.40 -14.28
C ASN A 61 -7.66 15.43 -13.44
N TYR A 62 -6.99 15.97 -12.43
CA TYR A 62 -6.25 15.22 -11.40
C TYR A 62 -7.19 14.60 -10.35
N THR A 63 -8.04 13.66 -10.79
CA THR A 63 -8.86 12.86 -9.89
C THR A 63 -8.09 11.61 -9.45
N LEU A 64 -8.47 11.04 -8.30
CA LEU A 64 -7.89 9.78 -7.82
C LEU A 64 -8.10 8.64 -8.83
N GLU A 65 -9.23 8.65 -9.53
CA GLU A 65 -9.60 7.67 -10.54
C GLU A 65 -8.70 7.80 -11.77
N ASN A 66 -8.48 9.02 -12.26
CA ASN A 66 -7.62 9.29 -13.42
C ASN A 66 -6.15 8.96 -13.14
N MET A 67 -5.67 9.30 -11.95
CA MET A 67 -4.31 8.96 -11.51
C MET A 67 -4.15 7.45 -11.30
N ALA A 68 -5.13 6.79 -10.67
CA ALA A 68 -5.09 5.35 -10.44
C ALA A 68 -5.10 4.57 -11.75
N GLU A 69 -5.87 5.01 -12.77
CA GLU A 69 -5.84 4.39 -14.10
C GLU A 69 -4.42 4.42 -14.71
N LYS A 70 -3.65 5.49 -14.49
CA LYS A 70 -2.27 5.57 -14.97
C LYS A 70 -1.30 4.65 -14.24
N VAL A 71 -1.51 4.45 -12.95
CA VAL A 71 -0.76 3.43 -12.21
C VAL A 71 -1.20 2.04 -12.65
N ALA A 72 -2.49 1.80 -12.90
CA ALA A 72 -3.02 0.52 -13.37
C ALA A 72 -2.48 0.14 -14.77
N ASP A 73 -2.40 1.10 -15.69
CA ASP A 73 -1.77 0.92 -17.01
C ASP A 73 -0.36 0.32 -16.89
N LEU A 74 0.44 0.82 -15.95
CA LEU A 74 1.77 0.29 -15.67
C LEU A 74 1.71 -1.09 -15.01
N VAL A 75 0.86 -1.29 -14.01
CA VAL A 75 0.74 -2.58 -13.31
C VAL A 75 0.30 -3.72 -14.24
N ARG A 76 -0.48 -3.42 -15.28
CA ARG A 76 -0.89 -4.41 -16.30
C ARG A 76 0.30 -4.96 -17.11
N SER A 77 1.40 -4.22 -17.24
CA SER A 77 2.60 -4.69 -17.94
C SER A 77 3.61 -5.39 -17.03
N MET A 78 3.36 -5.39 -15.72
CA MET A 78 4.22 -5.99 -14.69
C MET A 78 3.80 -7.43 -14.37
N ASN A 79 4.76 -8.25 -13.95
CA ASN A 79 4.53 -9.64 -13.59
C ASN A 79 4.25 -9.80 -12.10
N ASP A 80 2.96 -9.76 -11.75
CA ASP A 80 2.45 -9.94 -10.39
C ASP A 80 3.15 -9.05 -9.33
N PRO A 81 3.24 -7.72 -9.52
CA PRO A 81 4.04 -6.87 -8.65
C PRO A 81 3.50 -6.76 -7.22
N VAL A 82 4.39 -6.41 -6.29
CA VAL A 82 4.04 -5.86 -4.99
C VAL A 82 3.87 -4.35 -5.12
N LEU A 83 2.75 -3.81 -4.67
CA LEU A 83 2.49 -2.37 -4.68
C LEU A 83 2.83 -1.76 -3.33
N VAL A 84 3.53 -0.63 -3.35
CA VAL A 84 3.93 0.11 -2.16
C VAL A 84 3.49 1.56 -2.34
N GLY A 85 2.60 2.03 -1.49
CA GLY A 85 2.05 3.37 -1.61
C GLY A 85 2.21 4.20 -0.34
N HIS A 86 2.70 5.42 -0.49
CA HIS A 86 2.77 6.43 0.57
C HIS A 86 1.69 7.50 0.40
N SER A 87 0.91 7.77 1.45
CA SER A 87 -0.18 8.76 1.47
C SER A 87 -1.10 8.69 0.23
N LEU A 88 -1.05 9.69 -0.65
CA LEU A 88 -1.77 9.68 -1.94
C LEU A 88 -1.51 8.39 -2.73
N GLY A 89 -0.24 7.97 -2.86
CA GLY A 89 0.13 6.76 -3.58
C GLY A 89 -0.51 5.50 -3.01
N GLY A 90 -0.71 5.42 -1.68
CA GLY A 90 -1.45 4.32 -1.07
C GLY A 90 -2.91 4.28 -1.47
N HIS A 91 -3.58 5.44 -1.50
CA HIS A 91 -4.95 5.56 -2.00
C HIS A 91 -5.09 5.22 -3.48
N LEU A 92 -4.07 5.51 -4.30
CA LEU A 92 -4.02 5.11 -5.70
C LEU A 92 -3.85 3.59 -5.82
N CYS A 93 -2.90 2.98 -5.11
CA CYS A 93 -2.70 1.53 -5.13
C CYS A 93 -3.95 0.75 -4.70
N MET A 94 -4.70 1.24 -3.70
CA MET A 94 -5.98 0.64 -3.31
C MET A 94 -7.02 0.68 -4.44
N ARG A 95 -7.07 1.75 -5.23
CA ARG A 95 -7.94 1.86 -6.40
C ARG A 95 -7.47 0.95 -7.54
N VAL A 96 -6.17 0.81 -7.73
CA VAL A 96 -5.59 -0.11 -8.72
C VAL A 96 -6.04 -1.54 -8.45
N LEU A 97 -6.10 -1.98 -7.18
CA LEU A 97 -6.61 -3.32 -6.82
C LEU A 97 -8.06 -3.58 -7.26
N ALA A 98 -8.87 -2.55 -7.50
CA ALA A 98 -10.22 -2.70 -8.04
C ALA A 98 -10.23 -2.88 -9.58
N GLN A 99 -9.12 -2.56 -10.25
CA GLN A 99 -9.00 -2.51 -11.71
C GLN A 99 -8.13 -3.64 -12.28
N VAL A 100 -7.21 -4.20 -11.49
CA VAL A 100 -6.26 -5.25 -11.92
C VAL A 100 -6.26 -6.41 -10.93
N LYS A 101 -5.96 -7.62 -11.43
CA LYS A 101 -5.96 -8.85 -10.61
C LYS A 101 -4.55 -9.42 -10.35
N ASN A 102 -3.55 -8.98 -11.10
CA ASN A 102 -2.16 -9.44 -11.02
C ASN A 102 -1.36 -8.62 -9.99
N VAL A 103 -1.78 -8.63 -8.72
CA VAL A 103 -1.04 -7.95 -7.65
C VAL A 103 -0.79 -8.91 -6.51
N ARG A 104 0.48 -9.18 -6.23
CA ARG A 104 0.93 -10.12 -5.21
C ARG A 104 0.60 -9.64 -3.80
N ALA A 105 0.87 -8.36 -3.53
CA ALA A 105 0.69 -7.75 -2.22
C ALA A 105 0.57 -6.22 -2.32
N LEU A 106 0.00 -5.62 -1.27
CA LEU A 106 -0.09 -4.17 -1.09
C LEU A 106 0.51 -3.79 0.26
N VAL A 107 1.40 -2.79 0.26
CA VAL A 107 1.98 -2.17 1.46
C VAL A 107 1.62 -0.69 1.49
N LEU A 108 1.12 -0.23 2.64
CA LEU A 108 0.59 1.12 2.83
C LEU A 108 1.33 1.88 3.93
N PHE A 109 1.60 3.16 3.68
CA PHE A 109 2.16 4.08 4.66
C PHE A 109 1.40 5.38 4.70
N GLY A 110 1.01 5.83 5.90
CA GLY A 110 0.24 7.07 6.05
C GLY A 110 -1.04 7.10 5.20
N SER A 111 -1.58 5.93 4.85
CA SER A 111 -2.70 5.75 3.91
C SER A 111 -3.76 4.86 4.53
N PRO A 112 -4.47 5.31 5.57
CA PRO A 112 -5.52 4.50 6.16
C PRO A 112 -6.57 4.15 5.08
N PRO A 113 -7.08 2.91 5.02
CA PRO A 113 -8.15 2.52 4.11
C PRO A 113 -9.45 3.17 4.59
N LEU A 114 -9.64 4.43 4.22
CA LEU A 114 -10.84 5.19 4.54
C LEU A 114 -11.85 5.03 3.40
N PRO A 115 -13.10 4.63 3.69
CA PRO A 115 -14.19 4.88 2.76
C PRO A 115 -14.37 6.40 2.63
N VAL A 116 -14.22 6.98 1.44
CA VAL A 116 -14.36 8.45 1.23
C VAL A 116 -15.80 8.87 0.90
N PRO A 117 -16.22 10.11 1.23
CA PRO A 117 -15.53 11.11 2.07
C PRO A 117 -16.28 11.38 3.40
N ARG A 118 -15.55 11.41 4.51
CA ARG A 118 -15.95 12.24 5.65
C ARG A 118 -15.46 13.66 5.41
N PRO A 119 -16.28 14.69 5.67
CA PRO A 119 -15.85 16.07 5.48
C PRO A 119 -14.72 16.41 6.47
N MET A 120 -13.76 17.22 5.99
CA MET A 120 -12.47 17.54 6.66
C MET A 120 -12.62 18.18 8.05
N ASN A 121 -13.83 18.57 8.43
CA ASN A 121 -14.23 19.17 9.70
C ASN A 121 -14.69 18.15 10.76
N SER A 122 -14.66 16.85 10.46
CA SER A 122 -14.96 15.81 11.44
C SER A 122 -13.70 15.54 12.26
N GLY A 123 -13.58 16.17 13.43
CA GLY A 123 -12.45 15.97 14.35
C GLY A 123 -12.10 14.50 14.54
N CYS A 124 -10.80 14.22 14.66
CA CYS A 124 -10.28 12.88 14.90
C CYS A 124 -10.64 12.43 16.33
N SER A 125 -11.85 11.93 16.54
CA SER A 125 -12.17 11.17 17.74
C SER A 125 -11.77 9.72 17.48
N THR A 126 -10.50 9.40 17.71
CA THR A 126 -10.09 8.02 17.89
C THR A 126 -10.65 7.53 19.22
N ARG A 127 -11.67 6.66 19.15
CA ARG A 127 -12.00 5.81 20.29
C ARG A 127 -10.87 4.80 20.42
N THR A 128 -9.87 5.12 21.23
CA THR A 128 -8.83 4.20 21.65
C THR A 128 -9.49 3.02 22.35
N VAL A 129 -9.52 1.85 21.71
CA VAL A 129 -9.76 0.61 22.43
C VAL A 129 -8.42 0.23 23.05
N ALA A 130 -8.18 0.69 24.26
CA ALA A 130 -7.08 0.20 25.08
C ALA A 130 -7.43 -1.21 25.52
N SER A 131 -6.70 -2.21 25.05
CA SER A 131 -6.73 -3.55 25.66
C SER A 131 -5.81 -3.52 26.88
N THR A 132 -6.39 -3.41 28.06
CA THR A 132 -5.73 -3.74 29.33
C THR A 132 -5.44 -5.24 29.32
N THR A 133 -4.17 -5.62 29.33
CA THR A 133 -3.77 -6.99 29.66
C THR A 133 -4.06 -7.22 31.13
N ASN A 134 -5.10 -7.98 31.44
CA ASN A 134 -5.39 -8.39 32.82
C ASN A 134 -4.45 -9.55 33.18
N THR A 135 -3.45 -9.28 34.02
CA THR A 135 -2.70 -10.31 34.75
C THR A 135 -3.47 -10.72 35.99
N GLY A 136 -3.99 -11.96 35.99
CA GLY A 136 -4.36 -12.72 37.19
C GLY A 136 -5.78 -12.49 37.75
N GLY A 137 -6.55 -13.58 37.87
CA GLY A 137 -7.77 -13.59 38.69
C GLY A 137 -8.89 -14.52 38.20
N THR A 138 -8.84 -15.78 38.65
CA THR A 138 -9.93 -16.74 38.94
C THR A 138 -11.32 -16.60 38.28
N SER A 139 -11.64 -17.63 37.49
CA SER A 139 -12.92 -18.35 37.32
C SER A 139 -14.26 -17.61 37.50
N HIS A 140 -15.05 -17.53 36.41
CA HIS A 140 -16.46 -17.91 36.41
C HIS A 140 -16.88 -18.37 35.00
N SER A 141 -17.55 -19.52 34.95
CA SER A 141 -18.05 -20.23 33.77
C SER A 141 -19.30 -19.55 33.20
N LEU A 142 -19.30 -19.28 31.89
CA LEU A 142 -20.53 -19.16 31.11
C LEU A 142 -20.35 -19.97 29.82
N ASP A 143 -21.27 -20.92 29.62
CA ASP A 143 -21.33 -21.81 28.46
C ASP A 143 -21.60 -21.04 27.15
N PRO A 144 -21.14 -21.54 26.00
CA PRO A 144 -21.20 -20.82 24.73
C PRO A 144 -22.54 -21.01 23.99
N LEU A 145 -23.09 -19.92 23.45
CA LEU A 145 -24.17 -19.98 22.44
C LEU A 145 -23.60 -20.36 21.05
N PRO A 146 -24.32 -21.17 20.25
CA PRO A 146 -23.75 -21.80 19.06
C PRO A 146 -24.04 -20.97 17.80
N TRP A 147 -23.01 -20.42 17.17
CA TRP A 147 -23.02 -20.19 15.73
C TRP A 147 -21.60 -20.27 15.14
N HIS A 148 -21.35 -21.37 14.44
CA HIS A 148 -20.22 -21.52 13.54
C HIS A 148 -20.56 -20.89 12.18
N ARG A 149 -19.63 -20.10 11.61
CA ARG A 149 -18.75 -20.51 10.48
C ARG A 149 -18.39 -19.34 9.56
N SER A 150 -17.08 -19.11 9.45
CA SER A 150 -16.36 -18.58 8.29
C SER A 150 -16.60 -17.12 7.85
N ARG A 151 -15.85 -16.18 8.45
CA ARG A 151 -15.23 -15.07 7.70
C ARG A 151 -13.78 -14.92 8.14
N ARG A 152 -12.86 -15.12 7.18
CA ARG A 152 -11.42 -14.95 7.35
C ARG A 152 -11.14 -13.46 7.55
N THR A 153 -11.15 -12.99 8.79
CA THR A 153 -10.75 -11.63 9.16
C THR A 153 -9.24 -11.51 8.95
N LEU A 154 -8.84 -10.72 7.96
CA LEU A 154 -7.47 -10.18 7.88
C LEU A 154 -7.26 -9.33 9.13
N ARG A 155 -6.45 -9.86 10.07
CA ARG A 155 -6.00 -9.10 11.24
C ARG A 155 -5.03 -8.03 10.78
N SER A 156 -5.50 -6.79 10.72
CA SER A 156 -4.66 -5.61 10.52
C SER A 156 -3.95 -5.29 11.83
N THR A 157 -2.73 -5.80 12.01
CA THR A 157 -1.84 -5.31 13.06
C THR A 157 -1.05 -4.15 12.48
N CYS A 158 -1.40 -2.92 12.88
CA CYS A 158 -0.55 -1.76 12.65
C CYS A 158 0.60 -1.85 13.65
N VAL A 159 1.77 -2.25 13.18
CA VAL A 159 3.01 -2.18 13.94
C VAL A 159 3.94 -1.27 13.14
N CYS A 160 4.55 -0.28 13.80
CA CYS A 160 5.68 0.47 13.25
C CYS A 160 6.89 -0.49 13.16
N VAL A 161 6.85 -1.41 12.21
CA VAL A 161 7.96 -2.32 11.90
C VAL A 161 8.86 -1.63 10.88
N HIS A 162 10.16 -1.80 11.01
CA HIS A 162 11.12 -1.39 9.99
C HIS A 162 10.71 -2.01 8.64
N TRP A 163 10.45 -1.17 7.64
CA TRP A 163 9.66 -1.55 6.46
C TRP A 163 10.26 -2.69 5.61
N SER A 164 11.58 -2.85 5.62
CA SER A 164 12.25 -3.99 5.00
C SER A 164 11.75 -5.32 5.56
N GLU A 165 11.40 -5.41 6.84
CA GLU A 165 10.82 -6.63 7.42
C GLU A 165 9.39 -6.90 6.92
N VAL A 166 8.56 -5.86 6.72
CA VAL A 166 7.20 -6.03 6.21
C VAL A 166 7.23 -6.53 4.77
N LEU A 167 8.14 -5.97 3.97
CA LEU A 167 8.36 -6.38 2.59
C LEU A 167 8.84 -7.84 2.52
N LEU A 168 9.87 -8.20 3.29
CA LEU A 168 10.41 -9.57 3.35
C LEU A 168 9.34 -10.58 3.79
N ARG A 169 8.57 -10.27 4.84
CA ARG A 169 7.48 -11.15 5.33
C ARG A 169 6.33 -11.31 4.33
N SER A 170 6.12 -10.33 3.44
CA SER A 170 5.10 -10.44 2.40
C SER A 170 5.51 -11.38 1.26
N MET A 171 6.81 -11.62 1.09
CA MET A 171 7.38 -12.47 0.03
C MET A 171 7.43 -13.96 0.41
N ASP A 172 7.43 -14.28 1.71
CA ASP A 172 7.41 -15.66 2.24
C ASP A 172 6.05 -16.40 2.09
N ARG A 173 5.08 -15.84 1.35
CA ARG A 173 3.83 -16.56 1.11
C ARG A 173 4.04 -17.62 0.02
N PRO A 174 3.75 -18.91 0.29
CA PRO A 174 3.79 -19.92 -0.75
C PRO A 174 2.78 -19.57 -1.85
N ALA A 175 3.20 -19.75 -3.11
CA ALA A 175 2.31 -19.65 -4.26
C ALA A 175 1.16 -20.66 -4.08
N ALA A 176 -0.08 -20.15 -4.13
CA ALA A 176 -1.28 -20.97 -4.08
C ALA A 176 -1.59 -21.56 -5.45
#